data_AF-X0V7F3-F1
#
_entry.id   AF-X0V7F3-F1
#
_cell.length_a   1.000
_cell.length_b   1.000
_cell.length_c   1.000
_cell.angle_alpha   90.00
_cell.angle_beta   90.00
_cell.angle_gamma   90.00
#
_symmetry.space_group_name_H-M   'P 1'
#
loop_
_entity.id
_entity.type
_entity.pdbx_description
1 polymer ?
#
loop_
_entity_poly.entity_id
_entity_poly.type
_entity_poly.pdbx_seq_one_letter_code
_entity_poly.pdbx_strand_id
1 'polypeptide(L)' 'MTNVIRKISIGADYKSDAMHYSVGQSVYGGHEIAYITQDQKDNSYNIHIKKNNEVLPWKKFNSNMAISIEYDLEY' A
#
# COMPACT_ATOMS: atom_id res chain seq x y z
N MET A 1 18.67 3.34 -0.15
CA MET A 1 17.63 3.74 0.83
C MET A 1 16.30 3.26 0.28
N THR A 2 15.57 2.46 1.05
CA THR A 2 14.18 2.10 0.75
C THR A 2 13.30 3.21 1.30
N ASN A 3 12.76 4.06 0.44
CA ASN A 3 11.81 5.09 0.86
C ASN A 3 10.56 4.40 1.45
N VAL A 4 10.11 4.86 2.61
CA VAL A 4 8.91 4.32 3.27
C VAL A 4 7.68 4.78 2.49
N ILE A 5 6.89 3.85 1.97
CA ILE A 5 5.63 4.17 1.28
C ILE A 5 4.56 4.38 2.34
N ARG A 6 4.03 5.61 2.40
CA ARG A 6 2.95 5.99 3.33
C ARG A 6 1.58 5.65 2.76
N LYS A 7 1.38 5.81 1.45
CA LYS A 7 0.10 5.57 0.78
C LYS A 7 0.29 5.23 -0.69
N ILE A 8 -0.62 4.42 -1.22
CA ILE A 8 -0.79 4.22 -2.66
C ILE A 8 -2.24 4.48 -3.08
N SER A 9 -2.40 4.97 -4.31
CA SER A 9 -3.69 5.18 -4.96
C SER A 9 -3.70 4.41 -6.28
N ILE A 10 -4.74 3.62 -6.51
CA ILE A 10 -4.79 2.65 -7.62
C ILE A 10 -6.05 2.90 -8.46
N GLY A 11 -5.85 3.34 -9.69
CA GLY A 11 -6.92 3.75 -10.59
C GLY A 11 -6.43 4.71 -11.67
N ALA A 12 -7.17 4.83 -12.77
CA ALA A 12 -6.81 5.70 -13.89
C ALA A 12 -6.82 7.19 -13.49
N ASP A 13 -7.74 7.58 -12.61
CA ASP A 13 -7.76 8.90 -11.97
C ASP A 13 -7.48 8.73 -10.47
N TYR A 14 -6.23 9.03 -10.08
CA TYR A 14 -5.81 8.91 -8.69
C TYR A 14 -6.55 9.84 -7.72
N LYS A 15 -7.33 10.82 -8.18
CA LYS A 15 -8.09 11.74 -7.30
C LYS A 15 -9.56 11.35 -7.16
N SER A 16 -10.19 10.95 -8.25
CA SER A 16 -11.67 10.84 -8.31
C SER A 16 -12.18 9.41 -8.35
N ASP A 17 -11.42 8.46 -8.93
CA ASP A 17 -11.86 7.07 -9.13
C ASP A 17 -10.69 6.10 -8.89
N ALA A 18 -10.13 6.18 -7.68
CA ALA A 18 -9.02 5.32 -7.26
C ALA A 18 -9.27 4.69 -5.90
N MET A 19 -8.76 3.47 -5.75
CA MET A 19 -8.68 2.79 -4.46
C MET A 19 -7.47 3.32 -3.70
N HIS A 20 -7.71 3.86 -2.50
CA HIS A 20 -6.68 4.41 -1.64
C HIS A 20 -6.34 3.48 -0.48
N TYR A 21 -5.05 3.26 -0.28
CA TYR A 21 -4.51 2.45 0.80
C TYR A 21 -3.40 3.20 1.52
N SER A 22 -3.59 3.48 2.80
CA SER A 22 -2.62 4.23 3.62
C SER A 22 -2.17 3.39 4.81
N VAL A 23 -0.89 3.48 5.19
CA VAL A 23 -0.38 2.86 6.42
C VAL A 23 -1.19 3.36 7.63
N GLY A 24 -1.58 2.46 8.52
CA GLY A 24 -2.44 2.72 9.68
C GLY A 24 -3.95 2.75 9.38
N GLN A 25 -4.38 2.66 8.12
CA GLN A 25 -5.80 2.58 7.77
C GLN A 25 -6.41 1.28 8.29
N SER A 26 -7.53 1.36 9.01
CA SER A 26 -8.31 0.19 9.41
C SER A 26 -8.98 -0.46 8.20
N VAL A 27 -8.98 -1.79 8.18
CA VAL A 27 -9.56 -2.62 7.13
C VAL A 27 -10.33 -3.80 7.73
N TYR A 28 -10.89 -4.66 6.87
CA TYR A 28 -11.79 -5.74 7.26
C TYR A 28 -11.24 -6.63 8.39
N GLY A 29 -12.15 -7.07 9.28
CA GLY A 29 -11.81 -8.01 10.36
C GLY A 29 -11.03 -7.40 11.53
N GLY A 30 -10.98 -6.06 11.63
CA GLY A 30 -10.26 -5.36 12.70
C GLY A 30 -8.74 -5.37 12.49
N HIS A 31 -8.30 -5.44 11.23
CA HIS A 31 -6.89 -5.30 10.88
C HIS A 31 -6.59 -3.85 10.50
N GLU A 32 -5.32 -3.49 10.49
CA GLU A 32 -4.81 -2.22 9.97
C GLU A 32 -3.74 -2.47 8.93
N ILE A 33 -3.58 -1.55 7.97
CA ILE A 33 -2.46 -1.62 7.03
C ILE A 33 -1.16 -1.39 7.78
N ALA A 34 -0.30 -2.41 7.80
CA ALA A 34 0.97 -2.39 8.53
C ALA A 34 2.07 -1.69 7.74
N TYR A 35 2.24 -2.08 6.47
CA TYR A 35 3.21 -1.49 5.57
C TYR A 35 2.85 -1.77 4.11
N ILE A 36 3.37 -0.91 3.24
CA ILE A 36 3.24 -1.02 1.79
C ILE A 36 4.67 -1.13 1.22
N THR A 37 4.92 -2.15 0.41
CA THR A 37 6.27 -2.43 -0.12
C THR A 37 6.23 -2.61 -1.63
N GLN A 38 7.22 -2.05 -2.33
CA GLN A 38 7.46 -2.33 -3.74
C GLN A 38 8.38 -3.55 -3.87
N ASP A 39 7.95 -4.55 -4.63
CA ASP A 39 8.84 -5.62 -5.09
C ASP A 39 9.48 -5.19 -6.42
N GLN A 40 10.79 -5.01 -6.42
CA GLN A 40 11.53 -4.56 -7.59
C GLN A 40 11.67 -5.63 -8.68
N LYS A 41 11.46 -6.91 -8.35
CA LYS A 41 11.62 -8.00 -9.33
C LYS A 41 10.49 -8.01 -10.35
N ASP A 42 9.27 -7.73 -9.91
CA ASP A 42 8.07 -7.74 -10.75
C ASP A 42 7.34 -6.38 -10.79
N ASN A 43 7.96 -5.36 -10.20
CA ASN A 43 7.44 -4.00 -10.10
C ASN A 43 6.01 -3.95 -9.53
N SER A 44 5.75 -4.80 -8.52
CA SER A 44 4.46 -4.88 -7.85
C SER A 44 4.46 -4.15 -6.51
N TYR A 45 3.27 -3.71 -6.08
CA TYR A 45 3.03 -3.13 -4.76
C TYR A 45 2.25 -4.11 -3.90
N ASN A 46 2.78 -4.39 -2.72
CA ASN A 46 2.24 -5.37 -1.79
C ASN A 46 1.79 -4.65 -0.52
N ILE A 47 0.55 -4.90 -0.12
CA ILE A 47 -0.06 -4.36 1.10
C ILE A 47 -0.12 -5.48 2.12
N HIS A 48 0.47 -5.24 3.29
CA HIS A 48 0.40 -6.14 4.42
C HIS A 48 -0.50 -5.53 5.49
N ILE A 49 -1.29 -6.38 6.14
CA ILE A 49 -2.18 -5.97 7.22
C ILE A 49 -1.75 -6.65 8.51
N LYS A 50 -1.98 -5.97 9.63
CA LYS A 50 -1.69 -6.48 10.96
C LYS A 50 -2.95 -6.52 11.81
N LYS A 51 -2.98 -7.48 12.73
CA LYS A 51 -3.90 -7.49 13.86
C LYS A 51 -3.18 -8.11 15.03
N ASN A 52 -3.22 -7.44 16.19
CA ASN A 52 -2.38 -7.79 17.34
C ASN A 52 -0.89 -7.80 16.92
N ASN A 53 -0.19 -8.91 17.14
CA ASN A 53 1.23 -9.08 16.81
C ASN A 53 1.48 -9.88 15.51
N GLU A 54 0.44 -10.12 14.70
CA GLU A 54 0.55 -10.89 13.47
C GLU A 54 0.45 -9.99 12.24
N VAL A 55 1.31 -10.21 11.25
CA VAL A 55 1.33 -9.51 9.97
C VAL A 55 1.16 -10.51 8.84
N LEU A 56 0.25 -10.22 7.90
CA LEU A 56 -0.10 -11.10 6.79
C LEU A 56 -0.14 -10.32 5.47
N PRO A 57 0.25 -10.95 4.34
CA PRO A 57 0.04 -10.36 3.02
C PRO A 57 -1.48 -10.29 2.73
N TRP A 58 -1.94 -9.16 2.21
CA TRP A 58 -3.37 -8.97 1.93
C TRP A 58 -3.68 -8.71 0.46
N LYS A 59 -2.99 -7.75 -0.16
CA LYS A 59 -3.23 -7.38 -1.57
C LYS A 59 -1.91 -7.18 -2.30
N LYS A 60 -1.90 -7.56 -3.58
CA LYS A 60 -0.79 -7.36 -4.51
C LYS A 60 -1.34 -6.71 -5.78
N PHE A 61 -0.67 -5.65 -6.23
CA PHE A 61 -1.00 -4.92 -7.44
C PHE A 61 0.21 -4.91 -8.37
N ASN A 62 0.04 -5.36 -9.60
CA ASN A 62 1.13 -5.40 -10.58
C ASN A 62 1.30 -4.05 -11.29
N SER A 63 2.37 -3.95 -12.08
CA SER A 63 2.76 -2.75 -12.83
C SER A 63 1.86 -2.40 -14.04
N ASN A 64 0.89 -3.25 -14.38
CA ASN A 64 -0.06 -2.97 -15.46
C ASN A 64 -1.18 -2.01 -15.03
N MET A 65 -1.26 -1.67 -13.73
CA MET A 65 -2.23 -0.73 -13.19
C MET A 65 -1.61 0.66 -13.03
N ALA A 66 -2.43 1.70 -13.19
CA ALA A 66 -2.05 3.06 -12.83
C ALA A 66 -1.97 3.19 -11.30
N ILE A 67 -0.77 3.49 -10.80
CA ILE A 67 -0.47 3.58 -9.36
C ILE A 67 0.25 4.90 -9.06
N SER A 68 -0.28 5.66 -8.12
CA SER A 68 0.37 6.83 -7.52
C SER A 68 0.85 6.48 -6.12
N ILE A 69 2.06 6.94 -5.76
CA ILE A 69 2.76 6.60 -4.52
C ILE A 69 3.03 7.89 -3.74
N GLU A 70 2.68 7.87 -2.46
CA GLU A 70 3.04 8.93 -1.51
C GLU A 70 4.04 8.32 -0.51
N TYR A 71 5.25 8.86 -0.52
CA TYR A 71 6.28 8.47 0.44
C TYR A 71 6.11 9.24 1.75
N ASP A 72 6.64 8.65 2.82
CA ASP A 72 6.81 9.39 4.06
C ASP A 72 7.79 10.55 3.84
N LEU A 73 7.45 11.70 4.43
CA LEU A 73 8.24 12.94 4.33
C LEU A 73 9.01 13.22 5.61
N GLU A 74 8.94 12.33 6.62
CA GLU A 74 9.79 12.42 7.80
C GLU A 74 11.28 12.39 7.40
N TYR A 75 11.97 13.48 7.73
CA TYR A 75 13.38 13.78 7.43
C TYR A 75 14.21 13.72 8.71
#